data_AF-A0A7C3T888-F1
#
_entry.id   AF-A0A7C3T888-F1
#
_cell.length_a   1.000
_cell.length_b   1.000
_cell.length_c   1.000
_cell.angle_alpha   90.00
_cell.angle_beta   90.00
_cell.angle_gamma   90.00
#
_symmetry.space_group_name_H-M   'P 1'
#
loop_
_entity.id
_entity.type
_entity.pdbx_description
1 polymer ?
#
loop_
_entity_poly.entity_id
_entity_poly.type
_entity_poly.pdbx_seq_one_letter_code
_entity_poly.pdbx_strand_id
1 'polypeptide(L)'
;MTLPPPGTPCSSDASGDAPIADLSYRHYDGPLHSRSNRWWIVALAGIRPAMRRWWFWLLVLVSASPYVFWGFLLFLQTRLGREVQDVLFGTDEAHRFALVFYNAYQGSLFWIMVLALTMGAPGVAADNRTNALQVYLSKPITKADYLLGKW
;
A
#
# COMPACT_ATOMS: atom_id res chain seq x y z
N MET A 1 54.41 -8.68 19.33
CA MET A 1 53.72 -8.11 18.16
C MET A 1 52.93 -6.91 18.64
N THR A 2 53.43 -5.70 18.42
CA THR A 2 52.89 -4.45 18.98
C THR A 2 52.37 -3.59 17.84
N LEU A 3 51.12 -3.13 17.93
CA LEU A 3 50.49 -2.25 16.94
C LEU A 3 51.10 -0.83 16.99
N PRO A 4 51.15 -0.10 15.86
CA PRO A 4 51.65 1.26 15.82
C PRO A 4 50.66 2.27 16.44
N PRO A 5 51.15 3.45 16.88
CA PRO A 5 50.35 4.43 17.61
C PRO A 5 49.46 5.29 16.71
N PRO A 6 48.36 5.86 17.23
CA PRO A 6 47.47 6.72 16.45
C PRO A 6 47.90 8.18 16.53
N GLY A 7 47.96 8.84 15.37
CA GLY A 7 47.94 10.30 15.27
C GLY A 7 49.21 10.94 14.72
N THR A 8 49.25 11.15 13.41
CA THR A 8 49.98 12.25 12.78
C THR A 8 49.04 12.91 11.76
N PRO A 9 48.91 14.26 11.76
CA PRO A 9 47.92 14.96 10.94
C PRO A 9 48.32 15.06 9.46
N CYS A 10 47.28 15.17 8.62
CA CYS A 10 47.25 15.17 7.16
C CYS A 10 48.35 16.03 6.50
N SER A 11 49.23 15.38 5.74
CA SER A 11 49.92 16.01 4.61
C SER A 11 49.02 15.94 3.39
N SER A 12 48.45 17.09 3.02
CA SER A 12 47.71 17.32 1.79
C SER A 12 48.67 17.35 0.60
N ASP A 13 48.93 16.21 -0.03
CA ASP A 13 49.55 16.15 -1.36
C ASP A 13 49.19 14.80 -2.02
N ALA A 14 48.17 14.81 -2.88
CA ALA A 14 48.03 13.83 -3.96
C ALA A 14 47.00 14.33 -4.99
N SER A 15 47.51 14.71 -6.14
CA SER A 15 46.79 14.82 -7.41
C SER A 15 45.85 13.63 -7.64
N GLY A 16 44.55 13.93 -7.71
CA GLY A 16 43.55 13.34 -8.60
C GLY A 16 43.67 11.88 -9.03
N ASP A 17 43.55 10.94 -8.09
CA ASP A 17 42.96 9.62 -8.35
C ASP A 17 42.56 9.02 -6.99
N ALA A 18 41.35 9.33 -6.52
CA ALA A 18 40.84 8.65 -5.34
C ALA A 18 40.72 7.16 -5.72
N PRO A 19 41.42 6.23 -5.04
CA PRO A 19 41.37 4.82 -5.41
C PRO A 19 39.91 4.40 -5.37
N ILE A 20 39.42 3.91 -6.52
CA ILE A 20 38.09 3.32 -6.64
C ILE A 20 37.96 2.32 -5.50
N ALA A 21 37.12 2.67 -4.51
CA ALA A 21 36.79 1.78 -3.41
C ALA A 21 36.34 0.46 -4.03
N ASP A 22 36.95 -0.63 -3.58
CA ASP A 22 36.78 -1.98 -4.13
C ASP A 22 35.35 -2.21 -4.64
N LEU A 23 35.23 -2.37 -5.98
CA LEU A 23 33.96 -2.64 -6.66
C LEU A 23 33.49 -4.08 -6.42
N SER A 24 34.27 -4.88 -5.68
CA SER A 24 33.82 -6.20 -5.26
C SER A 24 32.59 -6.05 -4.36
N TYR A 25 31.59 -6.89 -4.63
CA TYR A 25 30.42 -6.96 -3.79
C TYR A 25 30.84 -7.50 -2.41
N ARG A 26 30.79 -6.65 -1.39
CA ARG A 26 30.98 -7.08 -0.01
C ARG A 26 29.89 -8.09 0.35
N HIS A 27 30.30 -9.27 0.83
CA HIS A 27 29.35 -10.27 1.32
C HIS A 27 28.60 -9.72 2.53
N TYR A 28 27.31 -10.02 2.64
CA TYR A 28 26.51 -9.57 3.77
C TYR A 28 26.80 -10.44 5.00
N ASP A 29 27.50 -9.87 5.98
CA ASP A 29 27.89 -10.57 7.23
C ASP A 29 26.91 -10.32 8.39
N GLY A 30 25.81 -9.60 8.16
CA GLY A 30 24.84 -9.26 9.21
C GLY A 30 23.93 -10.44 9.60
N PRO A 31 23.25 -10.36 10.76
CA PRO A 31 22.28 -11.37 11.16
C PRO A 31 21.15 -11.47 10.12
N LEU A 32 20.81 -12.70 9.74
CA LEU A 32 19.69 -12.98 8.84
C LEU A 32 18.38 -12.99 9.63
N HIS A 33 17.47 -12.09 9.30
CA HIS A 33 16.13 -12.08 9.88
C HIS A 33 15.24 -13.20 9.32
N SER A 34 14.20 -13.56 10.08
CA SER A 34 13.20 -14.57 9.73
C SER A 34 12.67 -14.38 8.31
N ARG A 35 12.52 -15.50 7.58
CA ARG A 35 12.04 -15.51 6.20
C ARG A 35 10.52 -15.31 6.09
N SER A 36 9.76 -15.60 7.15
CA SER A 36 8.30 -15.67 7.12
C SER A 36 7.60 -14.38 6.73
N ASN A 37 8.22 -13.22 6.97
CA ASN A 37 7.59 -11.91 6.79
C ASN A 37 8.13 -11.16 5.57
N ARG A 38 8.88 -11.83 4.68
CA ARG A 38 9.44 -11.21 3.47
C ARG A 38 8.36 -10.78 2.49
N TRP A 39 7.32 -11.58 2.32
CA TRP A 39 6.16 -11.26 1.48
C TRP A 39 5.47 -9.96 1.91
N TRP A 40 5.36 -9.70 3.22
CA TRP A 40 4.77 -8.48 3.75
C TRP A 40 5.56 -7.23 3.37
N ILE A 41 6.90 -7.31 3.37
CA ILE A 41 7.75 -6.19 2.95
C ILE A 41 7.54 -5.88 1.46
N VAL A 42 7.34 -6.91 0.63
CA VAL A 42 7.02 -6.75 -0.80
C VAL A 42 5.65 -6.09 -0.97
N ALA A 43 4.63 -6.55 -0.24
CA ALA A 43 3.30 -5.95 -0.25
C ALA A 43 3.33 -4.48 0.20
N LEU A 44 4.03 -4.21 1.31
CA LEU A 44 4.17 -2.87 1.87
C LEU A 44 4.90 -1.92 0.90
N ALA A 45 5.91 -2.42 0.19
CA ALA A 45 6.62 -1.64 -0.83
C ALA A 45 5.71 -1.24 -2.01
N GLY A 46 4.70 -2.06 -2.34
CA GLY A 46 3.69 -1.73 -3.35
C GLY A 46 2.62 -0.75 -2.85
N ILE A 47 2.14 -0.94 -1.62
CA ILE A 47 1.03 -0.16 -1.05
C ILE A 47 1.47 1.25 -0.61
N ARG A 48 2.62 1.36 0.06
CA ARG A 48 3.08 2.59 0.71
C ARG A 48 3.23 3.79 -0.25
N PRO A 49 3.79 3.63 -1.46
CA PRO A 49 3.89 4.75 -2.42
C PRO A 49 2.54 5.25 -2.89
N ALA A 50 1.53 4.38 -3.01
CA ALA A 50 0.17 4.76 -3.39
C ALA A 50 -0.50 5.54 -2.25
N MET A 51 -0.41 5.07 -1.01
CA MET A 51 -0.99 5.73 0.17
C MET A 51 -0.40 7.12 0.47
N ARG A 52 0.82 7.40 0.02
CA ARG A 52 1.47 8.71 0.20
C ARG A 52 0.87 9.80 -0.68
N ARG A 53 0.10 9.44 -1.72
CA ARG A 53 -0.48 10.40 -2.66
C ARG A 53 -1.81 10.93 -2.11
N TRP A 54 -2.03 12.24 -2.17
CA TRP A 54 -3.25 12.85 -1.64
C TRP A 54 -4.52 12.38 -2.37
N TRP A 55 -4.44 12.15 -3.69
CA TRP A 55 -5.57 11.67 -4.49
C TRP A 55 -6.04 10.26 -4.10
N PHE A 56 -5.15 9.44 -3.53
CA PHE A 56 -5.53 8.13 -3.03
C PHE A 56 -6.56 8.29 -1.90
N TRP A 57 -6.31 9.19 -0.95
CA TRP A 57 -7.25 9.48 0.12
C TRP A 57 -8.55 10.10 -0.40
N LEU A 58 -8.49 10.93 -1.45
CA LEU A 58 -9.70 11.41 -2.12
C LEU A 58 -10.52 10.25 -2.68
N LEU A 59 -9.92 9.29 -3.37
CA LEU A 59 -10.64 8.12 -3.89
C LEU A 59 -11.20 7.24 -2.77
N VAL A 60 -10.47 7.06 -1.67
CA VAL A 60 -10.98 6.35 -0.48
C VAL A 60 -12.20 7.07 0.09
N LEU A 61 -12.16 8.40 0.22
CA LEU A 61 -13.29 9.20 0.69
C LEU A 61 -14.49 9.12 -0.27
N VAL A 62 -14.27 9.24 -1.57
CA VAL A 62 -15.32 9.08 -2.58
C VAL A 62 -15.90 7.68 -2.55
N SER A 63 -15.07 6.65 -2.38
CA SER A 63 -15.52 5.26 -2.23
C SER A 63 -16.34 5.02 -0.97
N ALA A 64 -16.03 5.73 0.12
CA ALA A 64 -16.79 5.69 1.36
C ALA A 64 -18.06 6.57 1.33
N SER A 65 -18.14 7.53 0.41
CA SER A 65 -19.24 8.50 0.36
C SER A 65 -20.64 7.89 0.24
N PRO A 66 -20.88 6.75 -0.48
CA PRO A 66 -22.20 6.12 -0.51
C PRO A 66 -22.64 5.66 0.88
N TYR A 67 -21.73 5.15 1.70
CA TYR A 67 -22.04 4.75 3.08
C TYR A 67 -22.41 5.94 3.94
N VAL A 68 -21.71 7.07 3.80
CA VAL A 68 -22.03 8.30 4.51
C VAL A 68 -23.39 8.83 4.08
N PHE A 69 -23.67 8.86 2.78
CA PHE A 69 -24.93 9.35 2.22
C PHE A 69 -26.13 8.51 2.68
N TRP A 70 -26.05 7.19 2.51
CA TRP A 70 -27.11 6.27 2.92
C TRP A 70 -27.28 6.20 4.44
N GLY A 71 -26.18 6.25 5.20
CA GLY A 71 -26.21 6.35 6.66
C GLY A 71 -26.85 7.64 7.16
N PHE A 72 -26.57 8.77 6.49
CA PHE A 72 -27.22 10.05 6.78
C PHE A 72 -28.72 10.02 6.45
N LEU A 73 -29.11 9.41 5.32
CA LEU A 73 -30.51 9.25 4.94
C LEU A 73 -31.27 8.37 5.96
N LEU A 74 -30.64 7.28 6.41
CA LEU A 74 -31.17 6.45 7.50
C LEU A 74 -31.33 7.24 8.80
N PHE A 75 -30.34 8.07 9.17
CA PHE A 75 -30.46 8.95 10.32
C PHE A 75 -31.66 9.90 10.19
N LEU A 76 -31.85 10.51 9.02
CA LEU A 76 -33.00 11.39 8.75
C LEU A 76 -34.33 10.64 8.91
N GLN A 77 -34.43 9.42 8.39
CA GLN A 77 -35.60 8.56 8.55
C GLN A 77 -35.94 8.30 10.02
N THR A 78 -34.94 8.08 10.88
CA THR A 78 -35.19 7.88 12.32
C THR A 78 -35.62 9.15 13.06
N ARG A 79 -35.40 10.33 12.47
CA ARG A 79 -35.79 11.62 13.05
C ARG A 79 -37.13 12.13 12.53
N LEU A 80 -37.57 11.63 11.38
CA LEU A 80 -38.87 11.97 10.78
C LEU A 80 -40.00 11.22 11.50
N GLY A 81 -41.18 11.85 11.61
CA GLY A 81 -42.37 11.19 12.16
C GLY A 81 -42.83 10.04 11.26
N ARG A 82 -43.45 9.01 11.84
CA ARG A 82 -43.91 7.81 11.11
C ARG A 82 -44.76 8.14 9.89
N GLU A 83 -45.71 9.08 10.00
CA GLU A 83 -46.57 9.49 8.87
C GLU A 83 -45.77 10.03 7.68
N VAL A 84 -44.73 10.84 7.94
CA VAL A 84 -43.86 11.40 6.90
C VAL A 84 -42.94 10.33 6.33
N GLN A 85 -42.50 9.39 7.17
CA GLN A 85 -41.65 8.28 6.77
C GLN A 85 -42.39 7.32 5.81
N ASP A 86 -43.64 6.98 6.10
CA ASP A 86 -44.45 6.07 5.30
C ASP A 86 -44.73 6.63 3.90
N VAL A 87 -45.01 7.94 3.81
CA VAL A 87 -45.27 8.63 2.55
C VAL A 87 -44.01 8.77 1.69
N LEU A 88 -42.85 9.05 2.30
CA LEU A 88 -41.62 9.32 1.56
C LEU A 88 -40.77 8.07 1.26
N PHE A 89 -40.81 7.05 2.13
CA PHE A 89 -39.84 5.95 2.07
C PHE A 89 -40.45 4.55 2.02
N GLY A 90 -41.76 4.40 2.30
CA GLY A 90 -42.44 3.10 2.29
C GLY A 90 -41.98 2.18 3.43
N THR A 91 -42.90 1.75 4.29
CA THR A 91 -42.56 0.94 5.47
C THR A 91 -42.34 -0.52 5.13
N ASP A 92 -41.08 -0.95 5.19
CA ASP A 92 -40.70 -2.33 5.46
C ASP A 92 -39.65 -2.34 6.59
N GLU A 93 -40.12 -2.31 7.85
CA GLU A 93 -39.27 -2.16 9.03
C GLU A 93 -38.27 -3.32 9.19
N ALA A 94 -38.63 -4.52 8.72
CA ALA A 94 -37.85 -5.73 8.93
C ALA A 94 -36.50 -5.70 8.19
N HIS A 95 -36.43 -5.07 7.01
CA HIS A 95 -35.25 -5.12 6.13
C HIS A 95 -34.60 -3.76 5.87
N ARG A 96 -35.08 -2.69 6.50
CA ARG A 96 -34.57 -1.32 6.27
C ARG A 96 -33.05 -1.21 6.38
N PHE A 97 -32.45 -1.75 7.44
CA PHE A 97 -31.00 -1.69 7.63
C PHE A 97 -30.23 -2.46 6.54
N ALA A 98 -30.74 -3.64 6.16
CA ALA A 98 -30.13 -4.46 5.11
C ALA A 98 -30.21 -3.78 3.74
N LEU A 99 -31.35 -3.16 3.40
CA LEU A 99 -31.54 -2.43 2.15
C LEU A 99 -30.64 -1.20 2.06
N VAL A 100 -30.53 -0.40 3.12
CA VAL A 100 -29.64 0.77 3.17
C VAL A 100 -28.18 0.35 2.99
N PHE A 101 -27.76 -0.71 3.70
CA PHE A 101 -26.42 -1.27 3.53
C PHE A 101 -26.17 -1.79 2.11
N TYR A 102 -27.12 -2.52 1.54
CA TYR A 102 -27.02 -3.08 0.19
C TYR A 102 -26.90 -1.97 -0.86
N ASN A 103 -27.71 -0.92 -0.76
CA ASN A 103 -27.63 0.23 -1.67
C ASN A 103 -26.30 1.00 -1.52
N ALA A 104 -25.81 1.15 -0.29
CA ALA A 104 -24.50 1.73 -0.03
C ALA A 104 -23.36 0.90 -0.63
N TYR A 105 -23.41 -0.43 -0.43
CA TYR A 105 -22.45 -1.37 -0.99
C TYR A 105 -22.44 -1.30 -2.52
N GLN A 106 -23.61 -1.40 -3.17
CA GLN A 106 -23.74 -1.30 -4.62
C GLN A 106 -23.21 0.04 -5.15
N GLY A 107 -23.54 1.16 -4.51
CA GLY A 107 -23.02 2.48 -4.87
C GLY A 107 -21.50 2.62 -4.69
N SER A 108 -20.91 1.87 -3.76
CA SER A 108 -19.46 1.89 -3.50
C SER A 108 -18.65 1.01 -4.46
N LEU A 109 -19.23 -0.05 -5.02
CA LEU A 109 -18.51 -1.04 -5.84
C LEU A 109 -17.75 -0.42 -7.02
N PHE A 110 -18.38 0.53 -7.71
CA PHE A 110 -17.73 1.22 -8.83
C PHE A 110 -16.47 1.97 -8.37
N TRP A 111 -16.53 2.66 -7.24
CA TRP A 111 -15.40 3.41 -6.70
C TRP A 111 -14.32 2.51 -6.12
N ILE A 112 -14.71 1.42 -5.46
CA ILE A 112 -13.76 0.38 -4.99
C ILE A 112 -13.03 -0.23 -6.19
N MET A 113 -13.72 -0.49 -7.30
CA MET A 113 -13.10 -0.98 -8.54
C MET A 113 -12.07 0.02 -9.08
N VAL A 114 -12.39 1.32 -9.13
CA VAL A 114 -11.44 2.37 -9.56
C VAL A 114 -10.23 2.44 -8.62
N LEU A 115 -10.46 2.37 -7.30
CA LEU A 115 -9.40 2.34 -6.29
C LEU A 115 -8.48 1.12 -6.51
N ALA A 116 -9.06 -0.07 -6.67
CA ALA A 116 -8.31 -1.30 -6.91
C ALA A 116 -7.51 -1.25 -8.22
N LEU A 117 -8.10 -0.71 -9.30
CA LEU A 117 -7.44 -0.60 -10.60
C LEU A 117 -6.25 0.36 -10.56
N THR A 118 -6.42 1.52 -9.90
CA THR A 118 -5.36 2.53 -9.79
C THR A 118 -4.19 2.08 -8.91
N MET A 119 -4.40 1.15 -7.98
CA MET A 119 -3.33 0.57 -7.17
C MET A 119 -2.70 -0.68 -7.81
N GLY A 120 -3.52 -1.60 -8.33
CA GLY A 120 -3.07 -2.89 -8.84
C GLY A 120 -2.34 -2.80 -10.19
N ALA A 121 -2.91 -2.10 -11.16
CA ALA A 121 -2.37 -2.09 -12.53
C ALA A 121 -0.96 -1.46 -12.63
N PRO A 122 -0.66 -0.30 -12.00
CA PRO A 122 0.68 0.28 -12.03
C PRO A 122 1.73 -0.60 -11.35
N GLY A 123 1.35 -1.32 -10.29
CA GLY A 123 2.26 -2.21 -9.57
C GLY A 123 2.77 -3.37 -10.44
N VAL A 124 1.91 -3.94 -11.28
CA VAL A 124 2.29 -5.00 -12.24
C VAL A 124 3.05 -4.41 -13.43
N ALA A 125 2.59 -3.27 -13.95
CA ALA A 125 3.22 -2.62 -15.10
C ALA A 125 4.65 -2.12 -14.80
N ALA A 126 4.91 -1.60 -13.60
CA ALA A 126 6.23 -1.11 -13.21
C ALA A 126 7.28 -2.22 -13.16
N ASP A 127 6.92 -3.38 -12.61
CA ASP A 127 7.81 -4.54 -12.52
C ASP A 127 8.14 -5.11 -13.90
N ASN A 128 7.14 -5.13 -14.80
CA ASN A 128 7.33 -5.57 -16.18
C ASN A 128 8.24 -4.60 -16.97
N ARG A 129 8.04 -3.28 -16.82
CA ARG A 129 8.86 -2.26 -17.50
C ARG A 129 10.33 -2.26 -17.09
N THR A 130 10.61 -2.65 -15.85
CA THR A 130 11.96 -2.61 -15.27
C THR A 130 12.67 -3.96 -15.26
N ASN A 131 12.04 -5.02 -15.77
CA ASN A 131 12.52 -6.41 -15.67
C ASN A 131 12.87 -6.80 -14.21
N ALA A 132 12.18 -6.22 -13.23
CA ALA A 132 12.51 -6.38 -11.81
C ALA A 132 12.40 -7.83 -11.34
N LEU A 133 11.61 -8.66 -12.02
CA LEU A 133 11.42 -10.07 -11.70
C LEU A 133 12.74 -10.86 -11.69
N GLN A 134 13.66 -10.54 -12.61
CA GLN A 134 14.98 -11.19 -12.67
C GLN A 134 15.83 -10.86 -11.44
N VAL A 135 15.71 -9.62 -10.94
CA VAL A 135 16.43 -9.15 -9.75
C VAL A 135 15.82 -9.73 -8.47
N TYR A 136 14.50 -9.88 -8.40
CA TYR A 136 13.84 -10.49 -7.25
C TYR A 136 14.19 -11.96 -7.09
N LEU A 137 14.27 -12.71 -8.20
CA LEU A 137 14.54 -14.15 -8.19
C LEU A 137 16.03 -14.51 -8.07
N SER A 138 16.94 -13.56 -8.24
CA SER A 138 18.38 -13.75 -7.99
C SER A 138 18.79 -13.51 -6.52
N LYS A 139 17.90 -12.89 -5.73
CA LYS A 139 18.07 -12.61 -4.30
C LYS A 139 17.43 -13.71 -3.44
N PRO A 140 17.67 -13.78 -2.12
CA PRO A 140 17.05 -14.76 -1.23
C PRO A 140 15.54 -14.53 -0.98
N ILE A 141 14.79 -13.99 -1.94
CA ILE A 141 13.32 -13.94 -1.91
C ILE A 141 12.81 -15.13 -2.72
N THR A 142 11.93 -15.94 -2.12
CA THR A 142 11.37 -17.07 -2.86
C THR A 142 10.28 -16.61 -3.82
N LYS A 143 9.99 -17.41 -4.85
CA LYS A 143 8.86 -17.16 -5.77
C LYS A 143 7.53 -17.03 -5.01
N ALA A 144 7.36 -17.82 -3.96
CA ALA A 144 6.16 -17.78 -3.10
C ALA A 144 6.05 -16.45 -2.34
N ASP A 145 7.16 -15.96 -1.77
CA ASP A 145 7.17 -14.66 -1.07
C ASP A 145 6.78 -13.51 -2.01
N TYR A 146 7.25 -13.56 -3.26
CA TYR A 146 6.90 -12.56 -4.26
C TYR A 146 5.42 -12.65 -4.66
N LEU A 147 4.91 -13.85 -4.94
CA LEU A 147 3.52 -14.06 -5.32
C LEU A 147 2.56 -13.63 -4.21
N LEU A 148 2.78 -14.06 -2.97
CA LEU A 148 1.96 -13.68 -1.81
C LEU A 148 2.07 -12.21 -1.43
N GLY A 149 3.20 -11.57 -1.74
CA GLY A 149 3.35 -10.14 -1.52
C GLY A 149 2.63 -9.29 -2.57
N LYS A 150 2.36 -9.84 -3.76
CA LYS A 150 1.80 -9.12 -4.90
C LYS A 150 0.30 -9.42 -5.11
N TRP A 151 -0.15 -10.62 -4.76
CA TRP A 151 -1.51 -11.16 -4.93
C TRP A 151 -2.14 -11.47 -3.58
#